data_AF-A0A537BIW6-F1
#
_entry.id   AF-A0A537BIW6-F1
#
_cell.length_a   1.000
_cell.length_b   1.000
_cell.length_c   1.000
_cell.angle_alpha   90.00
_cell.angle_beta   90.00
_cell.angle_gamma   90.00
#
_symmetry.space_group_name_H-M   'P 1'
#
loop_
_entity.id
_entity.type
_entity.pdbx_description
1 polymer ?
#
loop_
_entity_poly.entity_id
_entity_poly.type
_entity_poly.pdbx_seq_one_letter_code
_entity_poly.pdbx_strand_id
1 'polypeptide(L)' 'MAKTQKSKNVERARKALTVAHCERLIEELRVDPKLAAEYLNAAAKDGDARVYLAALRTVAQR' A
#
# COMPACT_ATOMS: atom_id res chain seq x y z
N MET A 1 -35.24 -2.52 3.19
CA MET A 1 -33.99 -3.26 2.93
C MET A 1 -33.02 -2.58 1.93
N ALA A 2 -33.15 -1.28 1.61
CA ALA A 2 -32.37 -0.62 0.55
C ALA A 2 -31.06 0.09 0.99
N LYS A 3 -30.79 0.21 2.30
CA LYS A 3 -29.64 0.99 2.80
C LYS A 3 -28.31 0.23 2.78
N THR A 4 -28.34 -1.10 2.74
CA THR A 4 -27.14 -1.95 2.89
C THR A 4 -26.30 -2.08 1.60
N GLN A 5 -26.92 -1.93 0.42
CA GLN A 5 -26.21 -2.05 -0.87
C GLN A 5 -25.32 -0.83 -1.18
N LYS A 6 -25.76 0.38 -0.79
CA LYS A 6 -25.01 1.63 -1.06
C LYS A 6 -23.68 1.66 -0.30
N SER A 7 -23.67 1.22 0.95
CA SER A 7 -22.47 1.17 1.80
C SER A 7 -21.41 0.19 1.27
N LYS A 8 -21.85 -0.98 0.79
CA LYS A 8 -20.95 -1.98 0.18
C LYS A 8 -20.26 -1.46 -1.08
N ASN A 9 -20.93 -0.62 -1.87
CA ASN A 9 -20.38 -0.09 -3.11
C ASN A 9 -19.31 0.99 -2.85
N VAL A 10 -19.52 1.85 -1.84
CA VAL A 10 -18.54 2.85 -1.40
C VAL A 10 -17.28 2.20 -0.83
N GLU A 11 -17.44 1.14 -0.03
CA GLU A 11 -16.29 0.40 0.51
C GLU A 11 -15.48 -0.29 -0.61
N ARG A 12 -16.15 -0.84 -1.62
CA ARG A 12 -15.50 -1.46 -2.78
C ARG A 12 -14.75 -0.45 -3.63
N ALA A 13 -15.33 0.74 -3.85
CA ALA A 13 -14.68 1.84 -4.56
C ALA A 13 -13.47 2.39 -3.78
N ARG A 14 -13.57 2.54 -2.45
CA ARG A 14 -12.43 2.93 -1.60
C ARG A 14 -11.32 1.89 -1.64
N LYS A 15 -11.65 0.60 -1.57
CA LYS A 15 -10.68 -0.49 -1.73
C LYS A 15 -10.01 -0.46 -3.10
N ALA A 16 -10.76 -0.23 -4.17
CA ALA A 16 -10.21 -0.10 -5.51
C ALA A 16 -9.25 1.10 -5.64
N LEU A 17 -9.59 2.25 -5.06
CA LEU A 17 -8.74 3.43 -5.03
C LEU A 17 -7.45 3.22 -4.21
N THR A 18 -7.55 2.52 -3.08
CA THR A 18 -6.35 2.15 -2.30
C THR A 18 -5.48 1.15 -3.03
N VAL A 19 -6.07 0.19 -3.76
CA VAL A 19 -5.32 -0.75 -4.59
C VAL A 19 -4.57 -0.03 -5.71
N ALA A 20 -5.25 0.87 -6.45
CA ALA A 20 -4.61 1.66 -7.51
C ALA A 20 -3.49 2.57 -6.98
N HIS A 21 -3.63 3.09 -5.75
CA HIS A 21 -2.60 3.88 -5.11
C HIS A 21 -1.40 3.02 -4.69
N CYS A 22 -1.64 1.82 -4.14
CA CYS A 22 -0.57 0.88 -3.80
C CYS A 22 0.16 0.38 -5.04
N GLU A 23 -0.54 0.08 -6.13
CA GLU A 23 0.07 -0.35 -7.40
C GLU A 23 0.96 0.75 -7.98
N ARG A 24 0.49 2.00 -8.00
CA ARG A 24 1.32 3.14 -8.44
C ARG A 24 2.55 3.33 -7.56
N LEU A 25 2.39 3.23 -6.23
CA LEU A 25 3.52 3.30 -5.31
C LEU A 25 4.54 2.19 -5.59
N ILE A 26 4.09 0.96 -5.83
CA ILE A 26 4.97 -0.15 -6.19
C ILE A 26 5.73 0.15 -7.50
N GLU A 27 5.08 0.71 -8.51
CA GLU A 27 5.73 1.13 -9.75
C GLU A 27 6.79 2.21 -9.51
N GLU A 28 6.51 3.23 -8.71
CA GLU A 28 7.47 4.28 -8.37
C GLU A 28 8.68 3.74 -7.60
N LEU A 29 8.44 2.85 -6.63
CA LEU A 29 9.51 2.18 -5.87
C LEU A 29 10.36 1.25 -6.74
N ARG A 30 9.82 0.73 -7.86
CA ARG A 30 10.58 -0.06 -8.84
C ARG A 30 11.49 0.81 -9.70
N VAL A 31 11.02 2.01 -10.07
CA VAL A 31 11.77 2.94 -10.92
C VAL A 31 12.92 3.57 -10.16
N ASP A 32 12.72 3.87 -8.86
CA ASP A 32 13.73 4.53 -8.03
C ASP A 32 14.16 3.66 -6.83
N PRO A 33 15.33 3.00 -6.88
CA PRO A 33 15.85 2.21 -5.77
C PRO A 33 16.23 3.07 -4.54
N LYS A 34 16.49 4.36 -4.71
CA LYS A 34 16.75 5.28 -3.59
C LYS A 34 15.47 5.58 -2.83
N LEU A 35 14.37 5.78 -3.54
CA LEU A 35 13.04 5.93 -2.94
C LEU A 35 12.61 4.67 -2.19
N ALA A 36 12.90 3.48 -2.72
CA ALA A 36 12.69 2.20 -2.02
C ALA A 36 13.48 2.13 -0.70
N ALA A 37 14.74 2.57 -0.69
CA ALA A 37 15.54 2.62 0.52
C ALA A 37 14.96 3.61 1.55
N GLU A 38 14.50 4.79 1.12
CA GLU A 38 13.87 5.78 2.01
C GLU A 38 12.54 5.26 2.59
N TYR A 39 11.73 4.60 1.78
CA TYR A 39 10.48 3.97 2.20
C TYR A 39 10.71 2.89 3.26
N LEU A 40 11.70 2.01 3.05
CA LEU A 40 12.08 0.99 4.02
C LEU A 40 12.67 1.58 5.30
N ASN A 41 13.48 2.63 5.19
CA ASN A 41 14.02 3.34 6.36
C ASN A 41 12.92 4.03 7.17
N ALA A 42 11.90 4.58 6.51
CA ALA A 42 10.73 5.13 7.20
C ALA A 42 9.97 4.03 7.95
N ALA A 43 9.74 2.88 7.31
CA ALA A 43 9.10 1.72 7.96
C ALA A 43 9.93 1.16 9.13
N ALA A 44 11.26 1.19 9.05
CA ALA A 44 12.15 0.75 10.13
C ALA A 44 12.08 1.68 11.36
N LYS A 45 11.82 2.98 11.16
CA LYS A 45 11.67 3.95 12.25
C LYS A 45 10.38 3.80 13.05
N ASP A 46 9.37 3.17 12.47
CA ASP A 46 8.08 2.90 13.15
C ASP A 46 8.26 1.92 14.33
N GLY A 47 9.35 1.15 14.36
CA GLY A 47 9.69 0.23 15.44
C GLY A 47 8.89 -1.07 15.44
N ASP A 48 7.88 -1.20 14.56
CA ASP A 48 7.12 -2.43 14.34
C ASP A 48 7.73 -3.26 13.19
N ALA A 49 8.25 -4.44 13.52
CA ALA A 49 8.79 -5.39 12.55
C ALA A 49 7.75 -5.81 11.49
N ARG A 50 6.46 -5.80 11.80
CA ARG A 50 5.38 -6.14 10.85
C ARG A 50 5.23 -5.08 9.77
N VAL A 51 5.39 -3.80 10.13
CA VAL A 51 5.33 -2.68 9.19
C VAL A 51 6.53 -2.75 8.24
N TYR A 52 7.71 -3.04 8.76
CA TYR A 52 8.91 -3.23 7.94
C TYR A 52 8.79 -4.43 7.00
N LEU A 53 8.30 -5.58 7.47
CA LEU A 53 8.08 -6.76 6.64
C LEU A 53 7.00 -6.52 5.56
N ALA A 54 5.94 -5.78 5.89
CA ALA A 54 4.94 -5.39 4.91
C ALA A 54 5.55 -4.48 3.82
N ALA A 55 6.36 -3.50 4.21
CA ALA A 55 7.06 -2.61 3.28
C ALA A 55 8.05 -3.38 2.39
N LEU A 56 8.82 -4.31 2.97
CA LEU A 56 9.70 -5.21 2.21
C LEU A 56 8.92 -6.04 1.19
N ARG A 57 7.77 -6.59 1.59
CA ARG A 57 6.91 -7.35 0.69
C ARG A 57 6.42 -6.49 -0.46
N THR A 58 6.01 -5.25 -0.20
CA THR A 58 5.58 -4.28 -1.22
C THR A 58 6.69 -4.00 -2.24
N VAL A 59 7.93 -3.77 -1.77
CA VAL A 59 9.08 -3.54 -2.66
C VAL A 59 9.48 -4.80 -3.43
N ALA A 60 9.37 -5.98 -2.80
CA ALA A 60 9.76 -7.26 -3.41
C ALA A 60 8.68 -7.91 -4.28
N GLN A 61 7.44 -7.40 -4.27
CA GLN A 61 6.35 -7.94 -5.06
C GLN A 61 6.66 -7.69 -6.55
N ARG A 62 7.00 -8.76 -7.27
CA ARG A 62 7.22 -8.79 -8.73
C ARG A 62 5.90 -8.93 -9.47
#